data_AF-A0A7C9FMM0-F1
#
_entry.id   AF-A0A7C9FMM0-F1
#
_cell.length_a   1.000
_cell.length_b   1.000
_cell.length_c   1.000
_cell.angle_alpha   90.00
_cell.angle_beta   90.00
_cell.angle_gamma   90.00
#
_symmetry.space_group_name_H-M   'P 1'
#
loop_
_entity.id
_entity.type
_entity.pdbx_description
1 polymer ?
#
loop_
_entity_poly.entity_id
_entity_poly.type
_entity_poly.pdbx_seq_one_letter_code
_entity_poly.pdbx_strand_id
1 'polypeptide(L)'
;MEQYTLKFIPPNRYPSACLITIYRRSGIVVATDTDEGMSVTNACELIASEVVKRYNLDAQKMIYIEQYRPGRPDQTTELVKFDFVDGKGFRHPNWNHIPAEVFKTMISIAEEVEEI
;
A
#
# COMPACT_ATOMS: atom_id res chain seq x y z
N MET A 1 14.64 0.28 -3.14
CA MET A 1 13.35 -0.31 -3.57
C MET A 1 13.33 -1.81 -3.32
N GLU A 2 12.27 -2.31 -2.69
CA GLU A 2 12.03 -3.73 -2.45
C GLU A 2 10.64 -4.12 -2.96
N GLN A 3 10.48 -5.31 -3.55
CA GLN A 3 9.18 -5.80 -4.03
C GLN A 3 8.87 -7.20 -3.50
N TYR A 4 7.62 -7.39 -3.08
CA TYR A 4 7.14 -8.64 -2.50
C TYR A 4 5.72 -8.95 -2.95
N THR A 5 5.42 -10.23 -3.18
CA THR A 5 4.02 -10.68 -3.20
C THR A 5 3.54 -10.91 -1.77
N LEU A 6 2.56 -10.15 -1.32
CA LEU A 6 1.92 -10.36 -0.02
C LEU A 6 0.72 -11.28 -0.19
N LYS A 7 0.82 -12.49 0.37
CA LYS A 7 -0.32 -13.40 0.52
C LYS A 7 -0.98 -13.20 1.89
N PHE A 8 -2.31 -13.07 1.89
CA PHE A 8 -3.10 -12.85 3.09
C PHE A 8 -4.46 -13.56 3.02
N ILE A 9 -5.08 -13.75 4.18
CA ILE A 9 -6.45 -14.28 4.30
C ILE A 9 -7.32 -13.16 4.87
N PRO A 10 -8.13 -12.50 4.03
CA PRO A 10 -9.05 -11.46 4.47
C PRO A 10 -10.26 -12.03 5.21
N PRO A 11 -11.13 -11.18 5.80
CA PRO A 11 -12.29 -11.62 6.58
C PRO A 11 -13.27 -12.55 5.84
N ASN A 12 -13.36 -12.44 4.52
CA ASN A 12 -14.18 -13.34 3.69
C ASN A 12 -13.58 -14.76 3.54
N ARG A 13 -12.40 -15.01 4.12
CA ARG A 13 -11.64 -16.27 4.12
C ARG A 13 -11.18 -16.77 2.74
N TYR A 14 -11.28 -15.94 1.71
CA TYR A 14 -10.78 -16.29 0.39
C TYR A 14 -9.30 -15.90 0.27
N PRO A 15 -8.37 -16.85 0.05
CA PRO A 15 -6.96 -16.54 -0.12
C PRO A 15 -6.77 -15.44 -1.16
N SER A 16 -6.05 -14.38 -0.77
CA SER A 16 -5.88 -13.19 -1.60
C SER A 16 -4.40 -12.82 -1.67
N ALA A 17 -4.02 -12.11 -2.73
CA ALA A 17 -2.67 -11.62 -2.90
C ALA A 17 -2.66 -10.21 -3.50
N CYS A 18 -1.59 -9.49 -3.22
CA CYS A 18 -1.26 -8.24 -3.87
C CYS A 18 0.27 -8.10 -4.01
N LEU A 19 0.71 -7.18 -4.87
CA LEU A 19 2.11 -6.79 -4.96
C LEU A 19 2.36 -5.62 -4.00
N ILE A 20 3.41 -5.71 -3.20
CA ILE A 20 3.87 -4.66 -2.30
C ILE A 20 5.22 -4.16 -2.79
N THR A 21 5.31 -2.86 -3.04
CA THR A 21 6.58 -2.16 -3.29
C THR A 21 6.89 -1.25 -2.10
N ILE A 22 8.10 -1.35 -1.57
CA ILE A 22 8.56 -0.58 -0.41
C ILE A 22 9.74 0.30 -0.83
N TYR A 23 9.60 1.60 -0.60
CA TYR A 23 10.67 2.60 -0.64
C TYR A 23 10.98 2.97 0.82
N ARG A 24 11.91 2.23 1.42
CA ARG A 24 12.10 2.19 2.86
C ARG A 24 12.58 3.53 3.44
N ARG A 25 13.42 4.26 2.70
CA ARG A 25 13.99 5.54 3.12
C ARG A 25 12.99 6.68 3.04
N SER A 26 12.15 6.70 2.00
CA SER A 26 11.08 7.68 1.86
C SER A 26 9.83 7.32 2.67
N GLY A 27 9.74 6.09 3.18
CA GLY A 27 8.59 5.59 3.94
C GLY A 27 7.38 5.24 3.07
N ILE A 28 7.52 5.19 1.75
CA ILE A 28 6.41 4.90 0.84
C ILE A 28 6.20 3.40 0.70
N VAL A 29 4.96 2.98 0.84
CA VAL A 29 4.47 1.63 0.54
C VAL A 29 3.41 1.73 -0.54
N VAL A 30 3.59 1.01 -1.64
CA VAL A 30 2.59 0.88 -2.70
C VAL A 30 2.03 -0.54 -2.67
N ALA A 31 0.72 -0.66 -2.43
CA ALA A 31 -0.02 -1.90 -2.54
C ALA A 31 -0.77 -1.94 -3.88
N THR A 32 -0.35 -2.82 -4.77
CA THR A 32 -0.90 -2.93 -6.13
C THR A 32 -1.74 -4.18 -6.25
N ASP A 33 -2.99 -4.00 -6.70
CA ASP A 33 -3.92 -5.10 -6.95
C ASP A 33 -3.41 -6.03 -8.04
N THR A 34 -3.50 -7.34 -7.81
CA THR A 34 -3.11 -8.39 -8.77
C THR A 34 -4.32 -9.17 -9.29
N ASP A 35 -5.55 -8.71 -9.02
CA ASP A 35 -6.81 -9.42 -9.31
C ASP A 35 -6.92 -10.81 -8.63
N GLU A 36 -6.12 -11.09 -7.60
CA GLU A 36 -6.16 -12.35 -6.84
C GLU A 36 -6.93 -12.19 -5.53
N GLY A 37 -8.22 -12.50 -5.55
CA GLY A 37 -9.08 -12.52 -4.36
C GLY A 37 -9.67 -11.15 -4.01
N MET A 38 -9.51 -10.72 -2.75
CA MET A 38 -10.00 -9.43 -2.26
C MET A 38 -9.11 -8.29 -2.73
N SER A 39 -9.72 -7.22 -3.24
CA SER A 39 -8.99 -6.04 -3.68
C SER A 39 -8.21 -5.35 -2.56
N VAL A 40 -7.13 -4.65 -2.95
CA VAL A 40 -6.28 -3.88 -2.02
C VAL A 40 -7.07 -2.84 -1.25
N THR A 41 -8.08 -2.21 -1.87
CA THR A 41 -8.98 -1.24 -1.25
C THR A 41 -9.78 -1.85 -0.11
N ASN A 42 -10.36 -3.03 -0.32
CA ASN A 42 -11.17 -3.71 0.70
C ASN A 42 -10.33 -4.30 1.84
N ALA A 43 -9.06 -4.62 1.58
CA ALA A 43 -8.15 -5.22 2.53
C ALA A 43 -7.11 -4.23 3.10
N CYS A 44 -7.23 -2.92 2.83
CA CYS A 44 -6.16 -1.94 3.07
C CYS A 44 -5.67 -1.90 4.54
N GLU A 45 -6.56 -1.92 5.53
CA GLU A 45 -6.19 -1.94 6.95
C GLU A 45 -5.38 -3.19 7.33
N LEU A 46 -5.78 -4.35 6.79
CA LEU A 46 -5.10 -5.62 7.02
C LEU A 46 -3.74 -5.64 6.32
N ILE A 47 -3.69 -5.22 5.04
CA ILE A 47 -2.46 -5.16 4.25
C ILE A 47 -1.46 -4.22 4.94
N ALA A 48 -1.87 -3.00 5.29
CA ALA A 48 -1.03 -2.03 5.99
C ALA A 48 -0.45 -2.61 7.29
N SER A 49 -1.28 -3.30 8.08
CA SER A 49 -0.85 -3.95 9.32
C SER A 49 0.17 -5.08 9.07
N GLU A 50 -0.08 -5.92 8.07
CA GLU A 50 0.81 -7.03 7.71
C GLU A 50 2.13 -6.52 7.13
N VAL A 51 2.13 -5.46 6.32
CA VAL A 51 3.34 -4.87 5.76
C VAL A 51 4.23 -4.32 6.87
N VAL A 52 3.69 -3.51 7.78
CA VAL A 52 4.43 -2.98 8.93
C VAL A 52 5.05 -4.11 9.75
N LYS A 53 4.25 -5.14 10.07
CA LYS A 53 4.69 -6.28 10.90
C LYS A 53 5.75 -7.13 10.21
N ARG A 54 5.56 -7.50 8.95
CA ARG A 54 6.44 -8.44 8.23
C ARG A 54 7.74 -7.80 7.78
N TYR A 55 7.71 -6.51 7.43
CA TYR A 55 8.86 -5.80 6.86
C TYR A 55 9.50 -4.79 7.83
N ASN A 56 9.06 -4.80 9.10
CA ASN A 56 9.58 -3.98 10.19
C ASN A 56 9.61 -2.48 9.82
N LEU A 57 8.48 -1.95 9.34
CA LEU A 57 8.34 -0.54 8.99
C LEU A 57 7.86 0.27 10.20
N ASP A 58 8.23 1.55 10.23
CA ASP A 58 7.69 2.51 11.18
C ASP A 58 6.28 2.92 10.74
N ALA A 59 5.26 2.44 11.47
CA ALA A 59 3.86 2.68 11.16
C ALA A 59 3.50 4.17 11.11
N GLN A 60 4.15 5.00 11.93
CA GLN A 60 3.86 6.44 11.99
C GLN A 60 4.48 7.22 10.83
N LYS A 61 5.48 6.64 10.14
CA LYS A 61 6.15 7.25 8.98
C LYS A 61 5.70 6.67 7.65
N MET A 62 4.86 5.63 7.67
CA MET A 62 4.41 4.97 6.45
C MET A 62 3.45 5.86 5.66
N ILE A 63 3.79 6.11 4.40
CA ILE A 63 2.91 6.68 3.39
C ILE A 63 2.35 5.51 2.58
N TYR A 64 1.09 5.17 2.81
CA TYR A 64 0.44 4.04 2.14
C TYR A 64 -0.33 4.50 0.91
N ILE A 65 0.00 3.93 -0.24
CA ILE A 65 -0.65 4.17 -1.52
C ILE A 65 -1.23 2.85 -2.01
N GLU A 66 -2.47 2.86 -2.46
CA GLU A 66 -3.03 1.74 -3.22
C GLU A 66 -3.09 2.05 -4.71
N GLN A 67 -2.81 1.03 -5.53
CA GLN A 67 -3.08 1.04 -6.94
C GLN A 67 -4.10 -0.06 -7.26
N TYR A 68 -5.33 0.35 -7.53
CA TYR A 68 -6.37 -0.58 -7.97
C TYR A 68 -6.21 -0.83 -9.46
N ARG A 69 -6.04 -2.11 -9.84
CA ARG A 69 -6.04 -2.59 -11.24
C ARG A 69 -5.22 -1.74 -12.22
N PRO A 70 -3.89 -1.63 -12.02
CA PRO A 70 -3.05 -0.87 -12.93
C PRO A 70 -3.17 -1.36 -14.38
N GLY A 71 -3.19 -0.44 -15.33
CA GLY A 71 -3.32 -0.72 -16.77
C GLY A 71 -4.75 -0.93 -17.26
N ARG A 72 -5.76 -0.80 -16.40
CA ARG A 72 -7.18 -0.88 -16.79
C ARG A 72 -7.87 0.49 -16.85
N PRO A 73 -8.99 0.63 -17.59
CA PRO A 73 -9.77 1.87 -17.62
C PRO A 73 -10.33 2.30 -16.26
N ASP A 74 -10.56 1.35 -15.35
CA ASP A 74 -11.02 1.57 -13.97
C ASP A 74 -9.87 1.70 -12.96
N GLN A 75 -8.64 1.92 -13.43
CA GLN A 75 -7.49 2.11 -12.55
C GLN A 75 -7.69 3.33 -11.64
N THR A 76 -7.40 3.15 -10.35
CA THR A 76 -7.28 4.26 -9.39
C THR A 76 -5.95 4.20 -8.66
N THR A 77 -5.54 5.34 -8.13
CA THR A 77 -4.35 5.47 -7.28
C THR A 77 -4.71 6.39 -6.13
N GLU A 78 -4.69 5.85 -4.92
CA GLU A 78 -5.22 6.55 -3.74
C GLU A 78 -4.15 6.62 -2.65
N LEU A 79 -3.97 7.80 -2.07
CA LEU A 79 -3.26 7.97 -0.81
C LEU A 79 -4.22 7.61 0.32
N VAL A 80 -3.91 6.55 1.06
CA VAL A 80 -4.77 6.08 2.15
C VAL A 80 -4.21 6.57 3.48
N LYS A 81 -5.00 7.36 4.19
CA LYS A 81 -4.73 7.76 5.57
C LYS A 81 -5.51 6.86 6.51
N PHE A 82 -4.92 6.56 7.66
CA PHE A 82 -5.53 5.72 8.68
C PHE A 82 -5.42 6.43 10.03
N ASP A 83 -6.38 6.14 10.90
CA ASP A 83 -6.17 6.30 12.33
C ASP A 83 -5.23 5.18 12.79
N PHE A 84 -4.08 5.55 13.36
CA PHE A 84 -3.18 4.60 14.01
C PHE A 84 -3.36 4.70 15.52
N VAL A 85 -4.06 3.73 16.09
CA VAL A 85 -4.15 3.61 17.55
C VAL A 85 -2.99 2.76 18.00
N ASP A 86 -2.04 3.34 18.74
CA ASP A 86 -0.80 2.70 19.19
C ASP A 86 -1.01 1.23 19.56
N GLY A 87 -0.45 0.32 18.74
CA GLY A 87 -0.46 -1.12 18.96
C GLY A 87 -1.75 -1.88 18.62
N LYS A 88 -2.83 -1.21 18.14
CA LYS A 88 -4.11 -1.86 17.77
C LYS A 88 -4.33 -2.03 16.26
N GLY A 89 -3.40 -1.53 15.45
CA GLY A 89 -3.44 -1.62 13.98
C GLY A 89 -4.04 -0.39 13.31
N PHE A 90 -4.03 -0.39 11.98
CA PHE A 90 -4.59 0.67 11.14
C PHE A 90 -6.12 0.58 11.12
N ARG A 91 -6.80 1.72 11.28
CA ARG A 91 -8.27 1.82 11.31
C ARG A 91 -8.78 3.01 10.50
N HIS A 92 -10.05 2.97 10.12
CA HIS A 92 -10.78 4.10 9.53
C HIS A 92 -10.06 4.70 8.30
N PRO A 93 -9.86 3.90 7.23
CA PRO A 93 -9.22 4.36 6.02
C PRO A 93 -9.95 5.57 5.42
N ASN A 94 -9.17 6.56 4.99
CA ASN A 94 -9.61 7.71 4.24
C ASN A 94 -8.79 7.81 2.94
N TRP A 95 -9.46 7.60 1.82
CA TRP A 95 -8.87 7.61 0.49
C TRP A 95 -8.85 9.01 -0.10
N ASN A 96 -7.69 9.40 -0.60
CA ASN A 96 -7.50 10.66 -1.31
C ASN A 96 -6.90 10.35 -2.68
N HIS A 97 -7.68 10.61 -3.73
CA HIS A 97 -7.27 10.34 -5.10
C HIS A 97 -6.01 11.12 -5.46
N ILE A 98 -5.02 10.42 -6.01
CA ILE A 98 -3.78 11.01 -6.52
C ILE A 98 -3.79 10.90 -8.05
N PRO A 99 -3.71 12.02 -8.79
CA PRO A 99 -3.53 11.98 -10.23
C PRO A 99 -2.27 11.23 -10.63
N ALA A 100 -2.31 10.53 -11.77
CA ALA A 100 -1.20 9.70 -12.25
C ALA A 100 0.15 10.46 -12.33
N GLU A 101 0.13 11.72 -12.74
CA GLU A 101 1.36 12.54 -12.81
C GLU A 101 1.94 12.83 -11.42
N VAL A 102 1.10 13.11 -10.42
CA VAL A 102 1.55 13.32 -9.04
C VAL A 102 2.13 12.02 -8.49
N PHE A 103 1.48 10.88 -8.74
CA PHE A 103 2.01 9.58 -8.33
C PHE A 103 3.38 9.30 -8.97
N LYS A 104 3.53 9.51 -10.29
CA LYS A 104 4.83 9.36 -10.97
C LYS A 104 5.92 10.23 -10.35
N THR A 105 5.61 11.49 -10.04
CA THR A 105 6.56 12.39 -9.35
C THR A 105 6.94 11.87 -7.97
N MET A 106 5.98 11.41 -7.16
CA MET A 106 6.26 10.83 -5.85
C MET A 106 7.19 9.61 -5.95
N ILE A 107 6.95 8.73 -6.92
CA ILE A 107 7.79 7.54 -7.14
C ILE A 107 9.19 7.90 -7.62
N SER A 108 9.32 8.83 -8.58
CA SER A 108 10.63 9.30 -9.05
C SER A 108 11.48 9.86 -7.90
N ILE A 109 10.88 10.69 -7.04
CA ILE A 109 11.57 11.24 -5.85
C ILE A 109 11.96 10.11 -4.89
N ALA A 110 11.07 9.12 -4.69
CA ALA A 110 11.37 7.99 -3.81
C ALA A 110 12.52 7.14 -4.35
N GLU A 111 12.60 6.92 -5.66
CA GLU A 111 13.69 6.20 -6.31
C GLU A 111 15.03 6.91 -6.12
N GLU A 112 15.07 8.23 -6.34
CA GLU A 112 16.28 9.04 -6.10
C GLU A 112 16.75 8.96 -4.63
N VAL A 113 15.81 9.00 -3.67
CA VAL A 113 16.13 8.90 -2.24
C VAL A 113 16.67 7.53 -1.85
N GLU A 114 16.29 6.47 -2.56
CA GLU A 114 16.76 5.10 -2.30
C GLU A 114 18.21 4.86 -2.78
N GLU A 115 18.70 5.65 -3.74
CA GLU A 115 20.05 5.53 -4.32
C GLU A 115 21.15 6.21 -3.49
N ILE A 116 20.77 7.10 -2.56
CA ILE A 116 21.68 7.81 -1.65
C ILE A 116 22.28 6.86 -0.61
#